data_AF-A0A7V9KC77-F1
#
_entry.id   AF-A0A7V9KC77-F1
#
_cell.length_a   1.000
_cell.length_b   1.000
_cell.length_c   1.000
_cell.angle_alpha   90.00
_cell.angle_beta   90.00
_cell.angle_gamma   90.00
#
_symmetry.space_group_name_H-M   'P 1'
#
loop_
_entity.id
_entity.type
_entity.pdbx_description
1 polymer ?
#
loop_
_entity_poly.entity_id
_entity_poly.type
_entity_poly.pdbx_seq_one_letter_code
_entity_poly.pdbx_strand_id
1 'polypeptide(L)' 'MSDPETEELRLDQIAREREERRRADDAPLADEVEQHDRRADKAAYLREKLEARAQAERDA' A
#
# COMPACT_ATOMS: atom_id res chain seq x y z
N MET A 1 5.09 -7.05 -20.68
CA MET A 1 3.70 -6.56 -20.41
C MET A 1 3.45 -6.93 -18.96
N SER A 2 3.12 -5.98 -18.07
CA SER A 2 2.96 -6.30 -16.64
C SER A 2 1.70 -7.14 -16.41
N ASP A 3 1.78 -8.07 -15.46
CA ASP A 3 0.69 -8.97 -15.11
C ASP A 3 -0.52 -8.18 -14.55
N PRO A 4 -1.76 -8.41 -15.04
CA PRO A 4 -2.95 -7.75 -14.54
C PRO A 4 -3.19 -7.92 -13.03
N GLU A 5 -2.85 -9.09 -12.47
CA GLU A 5 -2.97 -9.35 -11.03
C GLU A 5 -2.02 -8.44 -10.23
N THR A 6 -0.80 -8.19 -10.74
CA THR A 6 0.16 -7.29 -10.10
C THR A 6 -0.36 -5.85 -10.05
N GLU A 7 -1.06 -5.39 -11.10
CA GLU A 7 -1.66 -4.05 -11.15
C GLU A 7 -2.87 -3.94 -10.20
N GLU A 8 -3.75 -4.94 -10.18
CA GLU A 8 -4.88 -4.98 -9.24
C GLU A 8 -4.40 -4.97 -7.78
N LEU A 9 -3.39 -5.77 -7.45
CA LEU A 9 -2.79 -5.77 -6.10
C LEU A 9 -2.17 -4.42 -5.74
N ARG A 10 -1.58 -3.71 -6.72
CA ARG A 10 -0.99 -2.38 -6.52
C ARG A 10 -2.08 -1.36 -6.17
N LEU A 11 -3.19 -1.36 -6.91
CA LEU A 11 -4.34 -0.49 -6.65
C LEU A 11 -4.95 -0.77 -5.27
N ASP A 12 -5.04 -2.04 -4.88
CA ASP A 12 -5.47 -2.45 -3.56
C ASP A 12 -4.56 -1.90 -2.44
N GLN A 13 -3.24 -1.91 -2.64
CA GLN A 13 -2.32 -1.33 -1.65
C GLN A 13 -2.50 0.20 -1.54
N ILE A 14 -2.74 0.89 -2.66
CA ILE A 14 -3.03 2.34 -2.65
C ILE A 14 -4.31 2.63 -1.87
N ALA A 15 -5.37 1.85 -2.08
CA ALA A 15 -6.63 2.01 -1.36
C ALA A 15 -6.44 1.79 0.15
N ARG A 16 -5.71 0.73 0.53
CA ARG A 16 -5.40 0.42 1.94
C ARG A 16 -4.56 1.50 2.61
N GLU A 17 -3.51 1.98 1.95
CA GLU A 17 -2.67 3.07 2.45
C GLU A 17 -3.52 4.30 2.76
N ARG A 18 -4.35 4.74 1.82
CA ARG A 18 -5.22 5.91 1.99
C ARG A 18 -6.23 5.75 3.12
N GLU A 19 -6.84 4.58 3.22
CA GLU A 19 -7.81 4.30 4.28
C GLU A 19 -7.15 4.27 5.65
N GLU A 20 -5.98 3.63 5.78
CA GLU A 20 -5.25 3.60 7.05
C GLU A 20 -4.73 4.99 7.45
N ARG A 21 -4.26 5.82 6.51
CA ARG A 21 -3.93 7.23 6.79
C ARG A 21 -5.13 8.01 7.30
N ARG A 22 -6.29 7.86 6.65
CA ARG A 22 -7.54 8.50 7.11
C ARG A 22 -7.91 8.05 8.53
N ARG A 23 -7.79 6.76 8.81
CA ARG A 23 -8.05 6.22 10.16
C ARG A 23 -7.05 6.73 11.20
N ALA A 24 -5.79 6.91 10.82
CA ALA A 24 -4.80 7.53 11.70
C ALA A 24 -5.20 8.99 12.02
N ASP A 25 -5.63 9.76 11.01
CA ASP A 25 -6.09 11.14 11.20
C ASP A 25 -7.34 11.23 12.10
N ASP A 26 -8.24 10.26 12.00
CA ASP A 26 -9.49 10.20 12.76
C ASP A 26 -9.37 9.49 14.13
N ALA A 27 -8.21 8.87 14.43
CA ALA A 27 -8.04 8.04 15.61
C ALA A 27 -7.99 8.88 16.91
N PRO A 28 -8.81 8.55 17.93
CA PRO A 28 -8.85 9.31 19.18
C PRO A 28 -7.63 9.06 20.08
N LEU A 29 -6.94 7.93 19.93
CA LEU A 29 -5.83 7.53 20.80
C LEU A 29 -4.51 7.45 20.03
N ALA A 30 -3.42 7.86 20.68
CA ALA A 30 -2.10 7.90 20.05
C ALA A 30 -1.57 6.51 19.64
N ASP A 31 -1.93 5.45 20.36
CA ASP A 31 -1.58 4.07 20.01
C ASP A 31 -2.38 3.56 18.81
N GLU A 32 -3.62 3.99 18.65
CA GLU A 32 -4.43 3.74 17.45
C GLU A 32 -3.84 4.47 16.22
N VAL A 33 -3.45 5.74 16.36
CA VAL A 33 -2.73 6.51 15.32
C VAL A 33 -1.49 5.73 14.88
N GLU A 34 -0.64 5.33 15.83
CA GLU A 34 0.61 4.63 15.51
C GLU A 34 0.35 3.28 14.83
N GLN A 35 -0.70 2.56 15.24
CA GLN A 35 -1.10 1.30 14.60
C GLN A 35 -1.53 1.52 13.15
N HIS A 36 -2.35 2.54 12.89
CA HIS A 36 -2.81 2.87 11.56
C HIS A 36 -1.66 3.36 10.66
N ASP A 37 -0.75 4.18 11.18
CA ASP A 37 0.44 4.62 10.46
C ASP A 37 1.33 3.44 10.03
N ARG A 38 1.61 2.50 10.94
CA ARG A 38 2.39 1.30 10.59
C ARG A 38 1.71 0.45 9.50
N ARG A 39 0.37 0.39 9.49
CA ARG A 39 -0.40 -0.31 8.45
C ARG A 39 -0.33 0.42 7.11
N ALA A 40 -0.41 1.75 7.12
CA ALA A 40 -0.25 2.58 5.92
C ALA A 40 1.16 2.43 5.33
N ASP A 41 2.20 2.47 6.16
CA ASP A 41 3.59 2.26 5.73
C ASP A 41 3.81 0.87 5.12
N LYS A 42 3.20 -0.16 5.73
CA LYS A 42 3.23 -1.52 5.17
C LYS A 42 2.58 -1.58 3.78
N ALA A 43 1.43 -0.94 3.59
CA ALA A 43 0.76 -0.90 2.30
C ALA A 43 1.61 -0.17 1.25
N ALA A 44 2.22 0.97 1.62
CA ALA A 44 3.13 1.70 0.74
C ALA A 44 4.35 0.86 0.33
N TYR A 45 4.96 0.13 1.27
CA TYR A 45 6.06 -0.78 0.97
C TYR A 45 5.65 -1.91 0.01
N LEU A 46 4.49 -2.53 0.23
CA LEU A 46 3.99 -3.58 -0.66
C LEU A 46 3.70 -3.04 -2.07
N ARG A 47 3.15 -1.83 -2.18
CA ARG A 47 2.95 -1.13 -3.46
C ARG A 47 4.27 -0.96 -4.22
N GLU A 48 5.34 -0.55 -3.55
CA GLU A 48 6.68 -0.40 -4.15
C GLU A 48 7.21 -1.75 -4.68
N LYS A 49 7.01 -2.84 -3.93
CA LYS A 49 7.43 -4.18 -4.38
C LYS A 49 6.66 -4.67 -5.59
N LEU A 50 5.36 -4.39 -5.66
CA LEU A 50 4.54 -4.72 -6.82
C LEU A 50 4.96 -3.89 -8.05
N GLU A 51 5.31 -2.62 -7.87
CA GLU A 51 5.86 -1.78 -8.94
C GLU A 51 7.21 -2.30 -9.45
N ALA A 52 8.11 -2.69 -8.55
CA ALA A 52 9.39 -3.30 -8.91
C ALA A 52 9.18 -4.63 -9.68
N ARG A 53 8.23 -5.47 -9.26
CA ARG A 53 7.86 -6.69 -9.98
C ARG A 53 7.32 -6.38 -11.38
N ALA A 54 6.36 -5.46 -11.49
CA ALA A 54 5.78 -5.07 -12.77
C ALA A 54 6.83 -4.49 -13.72
N GLN A 55 7.86 -3.79 -13.19
CA GLN A 55 8.99 -3.33 -13.98
C GLN A 55 9.84 -4.50 -14.49
N ALA A 56 10.19 -5.45 -13.63
CA ALA A 56 10.93 -6.64 -14.04
C ALA A 56 10.18 -7.47 -15.11
N GLU A 57 8.86 -7.57 -15.03
CA GLU A 57 8.00 -8.23 -16.04
C GLU A 57 7.89 -7.45 -17.37
N ARG A 58 8.20 -6.15 -17.37
CA ARG A 58 8.28 -5.35 -18.60
C ARG A 58 9.63 -5.46 -19.28
N ASP A 59 10.69 -5.64 -18.49
CA ASP A 59 12.07 -5.70 -18.97
C ASP A 59 12.51 -7.11 -19.38
N ALA A 60 11.75 -8.14 -19.03
CA ALA A 60 11.92 -9.54 -19.46
C ALA A 60 11.30 -9.81 -20.84
#